data_AF-A0A352UZ95-F1
#
_entry.id   AF-A0A352UZ95-F1
#
_cell.length_a   1.000
_cell.length_b   1.000
_cell.length_c   1.000
_cell.angle_alpha   90.00
_cell.angle_beta   90.00
_cell.angle_gamma   90.00
#
_symmetry.space_group_name_H-M   'P 1'
#
loop_
_entity.id
_entity.type
_entity.pdbx_description
1 polymer ?
#
loop_
_entity_poly.entity_id
_entity_poly.type
_entity_poly.pdbx_seq_one_letter_code
_entity_poly.pdbx_strand_id
1 'polypeptide(L)' 'MAGQPAQTPSPRQPARYGRLSVAEAAALAAAGPGARLLHPRIIGPGQRVTLALAVTGETE' A
#
# COMPACT_ATOMS: atom_id res chain seq x y z
N MET A 1 -8.20 0.16 -15.42
CA MET A 1 -7.37 -0.37 -14.31
C MET A 1 -8.00 0.11 -13.01
N ALA A 2 -8.78 -0.73 -12.33
CA ALA A 2 -9.37 -0.37 -11.05
C ALA A 2 -8.29 -0.49 -9.97
N GLY A 3 -8.01 0.60 -9.25
CA GLY A 3 -7.00 0.62 -8.19
C GLY A 3 -7.38 -0.36 -7.08
N GLN A 4 -6.43 -1.20 -6.67
CA GLN A 4 -6.61 -2.12 -5.55
C GLN A 4 -6.79 -1.29 -4.26
N PRO A 5 -7.74 -1.63 -3.39
CA PRO A 5 -8.05 -0.82 -2.22
C PRO A 5 -6.87 -0.80 -1.24
N ALA A 6 -6.31 0.39 -1.02
CA ALA A 6 -5.35 0.63 0.05
C ALA A 6 -6.11 0.75 1.39
N GLN A 7 -5.53 0.24 2.48
CA GLN A 7 -6.22 0.14 3.77
C GLN A 7 -6.00 1.37 4.65
N THR A 8 -4.92 2.13 4.45
CA THR A 8 -4.54 3.19 5.39
C THR A 8 -4.58 4.59 4.78
N PRO A 9 -5.44 5.49 5.29
CA PRO A 9 -5.42 6.88 4.91
C PRO A 9 -4.10 7.58 5.29
N SER A 10 -3.48 8.35 4.40
CA SER A 10 -2.30 9.17 4.72
C SER A 10 -2.66 10.66 4.88
N PRO A 11 -2.47 11.28 6.06
CA PRO A 11 -2.78 12.69 6.26
C PRO A 11 -1.84 13.64 5.50
N ARG A 12 -0.69 13.14 5.02
CA ARG A 12 0.28 13.92 4.22
C ARG A 12 -0.03 13.91 2.72
N GLN A 13 -0.99 13.10 2.27
CA GLN A 13 -1.33 13.02 0.84
C GLN A 13 -2.26 14.18 0.45
N PRO A 14 -1.90 14.94 -0.61
CA PRO A 14 -2.80 15.94 -1.17
C PRO A 14 -4.14 15.33 -1.55
N ALA A 15 -5.25 16.00 -1.21
CA ALA A 15 -6.61 15.51 -1.45
C ALA A 15 -6.87 15.11 -2.91
N ARG A 16 -6.19 15.76 -3.87
CA ARG A 16 -6.27 15.45 -5.31
C ARG A 16 -5.81 14.04 -5.71
N TYR A 17 -5.01 13.37 -4.87
CA TYR A 17 -4.53 12.00 -5.11
C TYR A 17 -5.34 10.95 -4.33
N GLY A 18 -6.39 11.37 -3.62
CA GLY A 18 -7.13 10.54 -2.69
C GLY A 18 -6.41 10.37 -1.35
N ARG A 19 -7.07 9.67 -0.42
CA ARG A 19 -6.57 9.47 0.95
C ARG A 19 -5.54 8.34 1.07
N LEU A 20 -5.24 7.61 0.01
CA LEU A 20 -4.57 6.30 0.08
C LEU A 20 -3.06 6.39 0.33
N SER A 21 -2.46 5.29 0.79
CA SER A 21 -1.02 5.19 1.02
C SER A 21 -0.26 4.87 -0.27
N VAL A 22 0.73 5.68 -0.65
CA VAL A 22 1.60 5.42 -1.82
C VAL A 22 2.35 4.09 -1.70
N ALA A 23 2.87 3.77 -0.52
CA ALA A 23 3.58 2.51 -0.31
C ALA A 23 2.67 1.29 -0.56
N GLU A 24 1.42 1.35 -0.10
CA GLU A 24 0.44 0.27 -0.29
C GLU A 24 0.09 0.13 -1.77
N ALA A 25 -0.20 1.24 -2.45
CA ALA A 25 -0.50 1.24 -3.88
C ALA A 25 0.68 0.70 -4.71
N ALA A 26 1.92 1.09 -4.37
CA ALA A 26 3.12 0.61 -5.03
C ALA A 26 3.34 -0.90 -4.83
N ALA A 27 3.16 -1.39 -3.59
CA ALA A 27 3.30 -2.81 -3.29
C ALA A 27 2.26 -3.66 -4.05
N LEU A 28 0.99 -3.23 -4.03
CA LEU A 28 -0.10 -3.89 -4.73
C LEU A 28 0.10 -3.90 -6.26
N ALA A 29 0.51 -2.77 -6.83
CA ALA A 29 0.81 -2.66 -8.25
C ALA A 29 2.00 -3.52 -8.67
N ALA A 30 3.06 -3.57 -7.86
CA ALA A 30 4.23 -4.41 -8.10
C ALA A 30 3.91 -5.91 -7.99
N ALA A 31 3.05 -6.29 -7.05
CA ALA A 31 2.65 -7.67 -6.85
C ALA A 31 1.66 -8.16 -7.93
N GLY A 32 0.91 -7.26 -8.58
CA GLY A 32 0.10 -7.57 -9.76
C GLY A 32 -1.38 -7.91 -9.47
N PRO A 33 -2.13 -8.38 -10.48
CA PRO A 33 -3.55 -8.67 -10.35
C PRO A 33 -3.84 -9.75 -9.29
N GLY A 34 -4.86 -9.52 -8.46
CA GLY A 34 -5.18 -10.42 -7.34
C GLY A 34 -4.33 -10.20 -6.08
N ALA A 35 -3.39 -9.25 -6.10
CA ALA A 35 -2.60 -8.92 -4.92
C ALA A 35 -3.48 -8.45 -3.76
N ARG A 36 -3.06 -8.82 -2.55
CA ARG A 36 -3.59 -8.28 -1.29
C ARG A 36 -2.46 -7.80 -0.39
N LEU A 37 -2.74 -6.80 0.44
CA LEU A 37 -1.82 -6.39 1.49
C LEU A 37 -1.75 -7.49 2.56
N LEU A 38 -0.54 -7.75 3.06
CA LEU A 38 -0.34 -8.62 4.22
C LEU A 38 -0.74 -7.90 5.53
N HIS A 39 -0.53 -6.59 5.58
CA HIS A 39 -0.82 -5.71 6.72
C HIS A 39 -0.98 -4.27 6.19
N PRO A 40 -1.73 -3.38 6.88
CA PRO A 40 -1.63 -1.93 6.70
C PRO A 40 -0.19 -1.40 6.57
N ARG A 41 0.04 -0.17 6.09
CA ARG A 41 1.42 0.35 6.01
C ARG A 41 2.12 0.35 7.38
N ILE A 42 3.42 0.09 7.38
CA ILE A 42 4.30 0.19 8.55
C ILE A 42 5.04 1.52 8.48
N ILE A 43 5.10 2.25 9.60
CA ILE A 43 5.91 3.47 9.72
C ILE A 43 7.11 3.14 10.60
N GLY A 44 8.31 3.31 10.05
CA GLY A 44 9.56 3.05 10.77
C GLY A 44 9.88 4.12 11.83
N PRO A 45 10.90 3.87 12.67
CA PRO A 45 11.33 4.81 13.71
C PRO A 45 11.59 6.22 13.16
N GLY A 46 11.18 7.23 13.92
CA GLY A 46 11.33 8.64 13.52
C GLY A 46 10.46 9.06 12.32
N GLN A 47 9.50 8.24 11.89
CA GLN A 47 8.58 8.52 10.77
C GLN A 47 9.28 8.81 9.43
N ARG A 48 10.52 8.32 9.26
CA ARG A 48 11.34 8.55 8.05
C ARG A 48 11.09 7.53 6.96
N VAL A 49 10.54 6.37 7.30
CA VAL A 49 10.30 5.27 6.37
C VAL A 49 8.83 4.84 6.47
N THR A 50 8.20 4.62 5.32
CA THR A 50 6.88 3.99 5.21
C THR A 50 7.00 2.78 4.30
N LEU A 51 6.58 1.61 4.77
CA LEU A 51 6.68 0.33 4.06
C LEU A 51 5.29 -0.30 3.93
N ALA A 52 5.07 -1.07 2.87
CA ALA A 52 3.91 -1.93 2.71
C ALA A 52 4.34 -3.22 2.02
N LEU A 53 3.69 -4.33 2.37
CA LEU A 53 3.95 -5.64 1.80
C LEU A 53 2.67 -6.18 1.19
N ALA A 54 2.76 -6.64 -0.06
CA ALA A 54 1.68 -7.28 -0.77
C ALA A 54 2.14 -8.64 -1.28
N VAL A 55 1.19 -9.56 -1.42
CA VAL A 55 1.41 -10.90 -1.96
C VAL A 55 0.40 -11.20 -3.04
N THR A 56 0.81 -11.96 -4.04
CA THR A 56 -0.03 -12.48 -5.13
C THR A 56 0.36 -13.93 -5.37
N GLY A 57 -0.61 -14.85 -5.37
CA GLY A 57 -0.37 -16.30 -5.47
C GLY A 57 -0.25 -17.00 -4.10
N GLU A 58 -0.28 -18.34 -4.13
CA GLU A 58 -0.01 -19.19 -2.96
C GLU A 58 1.51 -19.20 -2.69
N THR A 59 1.91 -19.19 -1.42
CA THR A 59 3.29 -19.50 -1.05
C THR A 59 3.37 -21.02 -1.04
N GLU A 60 3.97 -21.64 -2.07
CA GLU A 60 4.41 -23.03 -1.98
C GLU A 60 5.61 -23.16 -1.04
#